data_AF-A0A2E9NZE9-F1
#
_entry.id   AF-A0A2E9NZE9-F1
#
_cell.length_a   1.000
_cell.length_b   1.000
_cell.length_c   1.000
_cell.angle_alpha   90.00
_cell.angle_beta   90.00
_cell.angle_gamma   90.00
#
_symmetry.space_group_name_H-M   'P 1'
#
loop_
_entity.id
_entity.type
_entity.pdbx_description
1 polymer ?
#
loop_
_entity_poly.entity_id
_entity_poly.type
_entity_poly.pdbx_seq_one_letter_code
_entity_poly.pdbx_strand_id
1 'polypeptide(L)'
;MNIDTETCKHQPVYFGVVNINIDERTIGSVDVWRCGVCKKRFCEEKQLGIEELADLVGMPKIDADAKWAVSICKLQQGKYKWKLVRLKKNGEIKHECLDEHVISLKTNDFKIEDDKHWSFLIDDNVNKSVEI
;
A
#
# COMPACT_ATOMS: atom_id res chain seq x y z
N MET A 1 -22.41 -14.84 10.74
CA MET A 1 -22.48 -13.64 11.59
C MET A 1 -21.85 -12.50 10.83
N ASN A 2 -22.58 -11.39 10.63
CA ASN A 2 -21.99 -10.16 10.11
C ASN A 2 -21.25 -9.50 11.29
N ILE A 3 -19.92 -9.53 11.26
CA ILE A 3 -19.11 -8.88 12.29
C ILE A 3 -19.01 -7.42 11.90
N ASP A 4 -19.48 -6.52 12.75
CA ASP A 4 -19.25 -5.09 12.59
C ASP A 4 -17.74 -4.82 12.72
N THR A 5 -17.14 -4.35 11.63
CA THR A 5 -15.71 -4.09 11.55
C THR A 5 -15.31 -2.82 12.30
N GLU A 6 -16.24 -1.89 12.53
CA GLU A 6 -15.95 -0.57 13.10
C GLU A 6 -15.86 -0.60 14.62
N THR A 7 -16.69 -1.45 15.26
CA THR A 7 -16.67 -1.68 16.72
C THR A 7 -15.73 -2.80 17.14
N CYS A 8 -15.10 -3.50 16.19
CA CYS A 8 -14.18 -4.59 16.48
C CYS A 8 -12.94 -4.11 17.24
N LYS A 9 -12.71 -4.67 18.44
CA LYS A 9 -11.40 -4.61 19.10
C LYS A 9 -10.43 -5.53 18.34
N HIS A 10 -9.71 -4.95 17.40
CA HIS A 10 -8.87 -5.72 16.48
C HIS A 10 -7.83 -6.57 17.22
N GLN A 11 -7.69 -7.82 16.78
CA GLN A 11 -6.67 -8.77 17.20
C GLN A 11 -5.78 -9.09 16.00
N PRO A 12 -4.88 -8.16 15.64
CA PRO A 12 -4.03 -8.27 14.47
C PRO A 12 -3.03 -9.42 14.64
N VAL A 13 -2.97 -10.29 13.64
CA VAL A 13 -1.95 -11.32 13.52
C VAL A 13 -1.23 -11.14 12.20
N TYR A 14 0.06 -11.47 12.18
CA TYR A 14 0.83 -11.45 10.95
C TYR A 14 0.18 -12.38 9.93
N PHE A 15 -0.01 -11.89 8.71
CA PHE A 15 -0.70 -12.63 7.67
C PHE A 15 0.20 -12.95 6.47
N GLY A 16 1.17 -12.10 6.19
CA GLY A 16 2.10 -12.30 5.09
C GLY A 16 2.82 -11.02 4.72
N VAL A 17 3.54 -11.09 3.61
CA VAL A 17 4.36 -9.99 3.09
C VAL A 17 4.22 -9.88 1.58
N VAL A 18 4.36 -8.67 1.05
CA VAL A 18 4.61 -8.44 -0.38
C VAL A 18 6.02 -7.87 -0.51
N ASN A 19 6.92 -8.59 -1.16
CA ASN A 19 8.27 -8.06 -1.43
C ASN A 19 8.24 -7.19 -2.68
N ILE A 20 8.93 -6.06 -2.62
CA ILE A 20 9.08 -5.13 -3.73
C ILE A 20 10.52 -5.21 -4.23
N ASN A 21 10.67 -5.54 -5.50
CA ASN A 21 11.96 -5.78 -6.11
C ASN A 21 12.26 -4.80 -7.24
N ILE A 22 13.53 -4.45 -7.38
CA ILE A 22 14.12 -3.78 -8.55
C ILE A 22 15.39 -4.55 -8.92
N ASP A 23 15.50 -4.96 -10.17
CA ASP A 23 16.60 -5.74 -10.72
C ASP A 23 16.87 -7.00 -9.89
N GLU A 24 15.78 -7.74 -9.59
CA GLU A 24 15.78 -8.96 -8.77
C GLU A 24 16.21 -8.77 -7.30
N ARG A 25 16.44 -7.53 -6.86
CA ARG A 25 16.81 -7.21 -5.48
C ARG A 25 15.62 -6.63 -4.73
N THR A 26 15.34 -7.17 -3.55
CA THR A 26 14.34 -6.58 -2.66
C THR A 26 14.80 -5.22 -2.15
N ILE A 27 14.04 -4.18 -2.48
CA ILE A 27 14.26 -2.80 -2.03
C ILE A 27 13.34 -2.41 -0.86
N GLY A 28 12.33 -3.23 -0.59
CA GLY A 28 11.40 -3.04 0.50
C GLY A 28 10.30 -4.09 0.49
N SER A 29 9.38 -3.96 1.43
CA SER A 29 8.26 -4.88 1.56
C SER A 29 7.06 -4.18 2.17
N VAL A 30 5.88 -4.79 1.99
CA VAL A 30 4.66 -4.42 2.69
C VAL A 30 4.28 -5.58 3.59
N ASP A 31 4.37 -5.37 4.91
CA ASP A 31 3.88 -6.32 5.90
C ASP A 31 2.36 -6.25 5.97
N VAL A 32 1.71 -7.41 5.91
CA VAL A 32 0.26 -7.55 5.93
C VAL A 32 -0.17 -8.19 7.24
N TRP A 33 -1.00 -7.47 7.98
CA TRP A 33 -1.64 -7.93 9.20
C TRP A 33 -3.12 -8.18 8.94
N ARG A 34 -3.70 -9.15 9.64
CA ARG A 34 -5.13 -9.47 9.56
C ARG A 34 -5.71 -9.57 10.96
N CYS A 35 -6.84 -8.92 11.20
CA CYS A 35 -7.59 -9.16 12.43
C CYS A 35 -8.11 -10.61 12.46
N GLY A 36 -7.79 -11.37 13.51
CA GLY A 36 -8.30 -12.72 13.73
C GLY A 36 -9.83 -12.79 13.85
N VAL A 37 -10.46 -11.69 14.29
CA VAL A 37 -11.91 -11.59 14.51
C VAL A 37 -12.64 -11.13 13.24
N CYS A 38 -12.52 -9.85 12.87
CA CYS A 38 -13.27 -9.26 11.76
C CYS A 38 -12.61 -9.40 10.39
N LYS A 39 -11.41 -10.00 10.33
CA LYS A 39 -10.65 -10.24 9.09
C LYS A 39 -10.17 -9.00 8.32
N LYS A 40 -10.38 -7.78 8.84
CA LYS A 40 -9.85 -6.52 8.28
C LYS A 40 -8.32 -6.58 8.16
N ARG A 41 -7.81 -5.97 7.08
CA ARG A 41 -6.39 -5.89 6.73
C ARG A 41 -5.77 -4.59 7.21
N PHE A 42 -4.54 -4.68 7.68
CA PHE A 42 -3.67 -3.54 7.95
C PHE A 42 -2.36 -3.78 7.23
N CYS A 43 -1.82 -2.76 6.57
CA CYS A 43 -0.57 -2.87 5.85
C CYS A 43 0.41 -1.85 6.42
N GLU A 44 1.66 -2.27 6.51
CA GLU A 44 2.76 -1.43 6.96
C GLU A 44 3.86 -1.46 5.90
N GLU A 45 4.34 -0.27 5.54
CA GLU A 45 5.45 -0.11 4.61
C GLU A 45 6.79 -0.32 5.32
N LYS A 46 7.67 -1.15 4.73
CA LYS A 46 9.04 -1.39 5.20
C LYS A 46 10.00 -1.13 4.04
N GLN A 47 10.52 0.08 3.93
CA GLN A 47 11.55 0.41 2.93
C GLN A 47 12.95 0.10 3.48
N LEU A 48 13.77 -0.60 2.71
CA LEU A 48 15.14 -0.90 3.10
C LEU A 48 16.04 0.31 2.82
N GLY A 49 16.80 0.73 3.83
CA GLY A 49 17.73 1.86 3.71
C GLY A 49 17.08 3.24 3.72
N ILE A 50 15.83 3.37 4.16
CA ILE A 50 15.20 4.65 4.50
C ILE A 50 15.19 4.79 6.02
N GLU A 51 15.80 5.87 6.51
CA GLU A 51 15.83 6.20 7.95
C GLU A 51 14.67 7.12 8.35
N GLU A 52 13.97 7.68 7.37
CA GLU A 52 12.74 8.44 7.59
C GLU A 52 11.66 7.51 8.14
N LEU A 53 10.98 7.97 9.18
CA LEU A 53 9.81 7.27 9.69
C LEU A 53 8.68 7.39 8.66
N ALA A 54 8.03 6.26 8.35
CA ALA A 54 6.83 6.29 7.54
C ALA A 54 5.77 7.20 8.18
N ASP A 55 5.04 7.96 7.36
CA ASP A 55 3.96 8.86 7.80
C ASP A 55 2.89 8.13 8.63
N LEU A 56 2.74 6.82 8.40
CA LEU A 56 1.77 5.95 9.04
C LEU A 56 2.49 4.79 9.73
N VAL A 57 2.64 4.89 11.05
CA VAL A 57 3.21 3.84 11.90
C VAL A 57 2.09 3.03 12.57
N GLY A 58 2.27 1.71 12.64
CA GLY A 58 1.36 0.80 13.33
C GLY A 58 0.29 0.20 12.42
N MET A 59 -0.99 0.30 12.81
CA MET A 59 -2.10 -0.39 12.14
C MET A 59 -3.16 0.61 11.68
N PRO A 60 -2.84 1.43 10.67
CA PRO A 60 -3.75 2.44 10.18
C PRO A 60 -5.05 1.81 9.68
N LYS A 61 -6.17 2.38 10.10
CA LYS A 61 -7.48 2.03 9.53
C LYS A 61 -7.62 2.69 8.17
N ILE A 62 -8.27 1.98 7.25
CA ILE A 62 -8.73 2.52 5.98
C ILE A 62 -10.26 2.49 5.94
N ASP A 63 -10.81 3.34 5.10
CA ASP A 63 -12.25 3.41 4.84
C ASP A 63 -12.76 2.06 4.32
N ALA A 64 -14.03 1.75 4.58
CA ALA A 64 -14.64 0.49 4.17
C ALA A 64 -14.72 0.32 2.64
N ASP A 65 -14.69 1.42 1.89
CA ASP A 65 -14.69 1.47 0.43
C ASP A 65 -13.27 1.56 -0.17
N ALA A 66 -12.23 1.49 0.65
CA ALA A 66 -10.84 1.58 0.23
C ALA A 66 -10.12 0.22 0.29
N LYS A 67 -9.04 0.10 -0.49
CA LYS A 67 -8.12 -1.03 -0.47
C LYS A 67 -6.68 -0.56 -0.31
N TRP A 68 -5.86 -1.41 0.28
CA TRP A 68 -4.40 -1.23 0.30
C TRP A 68 -3.82 -1.57 -1.07
N ALA A 69 -2.94 -0.69 -1.55
CA ALA A 69 -2.25 -0.85 -2.82
C ALA A 69 -0.84 -0.27 -2.74
N VAL A 70 0.02 -0.67 -3.66
CA VAL A 70 1.28 0.02 -3.92
C VAL A 70 1.09 0.92 -5.13
N SER A 71 1.47 2.18 -5.01
CA SER A 71 1.64 3.08 -6.17
C SER A 71 3.10 3.06 -6.60
N ILE A 72 3.34 3.02 -7.91
CA ILE A 72 4.66 3.04 -8.52
C ILE A 72 4.75 4.30 -9.39
N CYS A 73 5.80 5.09 -9.17
CA CYS A 73 6.13 6.28 -9.94
C CYS A 73 7.31 5.99 -10.87
N LYS A 74 7.08 5.98 -12.18
CA LYS A 74 8.13 5.72 -13.19
C LYS A 74 9.18 6.83 -13.26
N LEU A 75 8.91 7.99 -12.65
CA LEU A 75 9.80 9.13 -12.64
C LEU A 75 10.82 9.09 -11.50
N GLN A 76 10.52 8.37 -10.42
CA GLN A 76 11.41 8.21 -9.27
C GLN A 76 12.33 6.99 -9.44
N GLN A 77 13.40 6.94 -8.65
CA GLN A 77 14.42 5.89 -8.73
C GLN A 77 14.60 5.14 -7.40
N GLY A 78 15.02 3.88 -7.52
CA GLY A 78 15.36 3.02 -6.38
C GLY A 78 14.22 2.88 -5.37
N LYS A 79 14.56 3.00 -4.09
CA LYS A 79 13.64 2.87 -2.96
C LYS A 79 12.46 3.86 -2.97
N TYR A 80 12.62 5.03 -3.61
CA TYR A 80 11.57 6.05 -3.71
C TYR A 80 10.55 5.76 -4.83
N LYS A 81 10.78 4.77 -5.70
CA LYS A 81 9.92 4.46 -6.86
C LYS A 81 8.51 4.02 -6.48
N TRP A 82 8.26 3.68 -5.21
CA TRP A 82 6.99 3.14 -4.75
C TRP A 82 6.60 3.67 -3.37
N LYS A 83 5.29 3.65 -3.09
CA LYS A 83 4.71 4.00 -1.79
C LYS A 83 3.45 3.19 -1.52
N LEU A 84 3.21 2.84 -0.25
CA LEU A 84 1.96 2.23 0.20
C LEU A 84 0.86 3.30 0.20
N VAL A 85 -0.24 3.01 -0.48
CA VAL A 85 -1.37 3.94 -0.63
C VAL A 85 -2.70 3.26 -0.35
N ARG A 86 -3.72 4.11 -0.19
CA ARG A 86 -5.11 3.72 0.02
C ARG A 86 -5.87 4.12 -1.24
N LEU A 87 -6.37 3.15 -1.99
CA LEU A 87 -7.14 3.41 -3.20
C LEU A 87 -8.62 3.21 -2.93
N LYS A 88 -9.44 4.17 -3.34
CA LYS A 88 -10.89 3.98 -3.45
C LYS A 88 -11.22 3.42 -4.83
N LYS A 89 -12.44 2.92 -5.00
CA LYS A 89 -12.91 2.43 -6.30
C LYS A 89 -12.81 3.54 -7.36
N ASN A 90 -13.40 4.68 -7.08
CA ASN A 90 -13.34 5.88 -7.91
C ASN A 90 -13.01 7.07 -7.01
N GLY A 91 -12.01 7.87 -7.37
CA GLY A 91 -11.59 9.01 -6.57
C GLY A 91 -10.21 9.51 -6.95
N GLU A 92 -9.58 10.23 -6.04
CA GLU A 92 -8.24 10.78 -6.25
C GLU A 92 -7.35 10.52 -5.03
N ILE A 93 -6.06 10.32 -5.27
CA ILE A 93 -5.03 10.26 -4.22
C ILE A 93 -4.02 11.37 -4.44
N LYS A 94 -3.51 11.93 -3.34
CA LYS A 94 -2.33 12.79 -3.38
C LYS A 94 -1.10 11.90 -3.45
N HIS A 95 -0.25 12.15 -4.44
CA HIS A 95 1.00 11.43 -4.64
C HIS A 95 2.15 12.44 -4.72
N GLU A 96 3.19 12.19 -3.94
CA GLU A 96 4.41 12.98 -3.97
C GLU A 96 5.33 12.41 -5.05
N CYS A 97 5.56 13.21 -6.10
CA CYS A 97 6.34 12.82 -7.27
C CYS A 97 7.79 13.33 -7.17
N LEU A 98 8.50 13.41 -8.30
CA LEU A 98 9.84 14.03 -8.37
C LEU A 98 9.84 15.45 -7.76
N ASP A 99 10.95 15.80 -7.12
CA ASP A 99 11.17 17.12 -6.51
C ASP A 99 10.08 17.52 -5.51
N GLU A 100 9.55 16.57 -4.74
CA GLU A 100 8.49 16.76 -3.72
C GLU A 100 7.19 17.36 -4.27
N HIS A 101 6.98 17.32 -5.59
CA HIS A 101 5.76 17.86 -6.19
C HIS A 101 4.57 16.95 -5.93
N VAL A 102 3.63 17.44 -5.14
CA VAL A 102 2.37 16.72 -4.84
C VAL A 102 1.40 16.89 -6.00
N ILE A 103 1.09 15.78 -6.68
CA ILE A 103 0.11 15.70 -7.76
C ILE A 103 -1.14 14.92 -7.31
N SER A 104 -2.28 15.18 -7.95
CA SER A 104 -3.51 14.39 -7.75
C SER A 104 -3.60 13.30 -8.82
N LEU A 105 -3.59 12.04 -8.41
CA LEU A 105 -3.75 10.89 -9.31
C LEU A 105 -5.17 10.36 -9.22
N LYS A 106 -5.83 10.23 -10.37
CA LYS A 106 -7.16 9.64 -10.47
C LYS A 106 -7.09 8.14 -10.29
N THR A 107 -8.15 7.62 -9.68
CA THR A 107 -8.34 6.20 -9.45
C THR A 107 -9.65 5.75 -10.07
N ASN A 108 -9.59 4.62 -10.78
CA ASN A 108 -10.75 3.93 -11.35
C ASN A 108 -10.60 2.43 -11.12
N ASP A 109 -11.67 1.81 -10.65
CA ASP A 109 -11.72 0.42 -10.20
C ASP A 109 -10.51 -0.01 -9.35
N PHE A 110 -10.14 0.81 -8.36
CA PHE A 110 -8.98 0.60 -7.46
C PHE A 110 -7.62 0.55 -8.17
N LYS A 111 -7.48 1.18 -9.33
CA LYS A 111 -6.22 1.35 -10.05
C LYS A 111 -5.94 2.82 -10.31
N ILE A 112 -4.67 3.20 -10.34
CA ILE A 112 -4.23 4.53 -10.75
C ILE A 112 -4.36 4.63 -12.28
N GLU A 113 -5.06 5.66 -12.76
CA GLU A 113 -5.16 5.99 -14.18
C GLU A 113 -4.22 7.16 -14.50
N ASP A 114 -3.00 6.83 -14.90
CA ASP A 114 -1.97 7.80 -15.32
C ASP A 114 -0.92 7.12 -16.23
N ASP A 115 -0.21 7.89 -17.06
CA ASP A 115 0.81 7.35 -17.97
C ASP A 115 2.13 7.02 -17.25
N LYS A 116 2.45 7.81 -16.22
CA LYS A 116 3.72 7.78 -15.48
C LYS A 116 3.61 7.02 -14.16
N HIS A 117 2.40 6.68 -13.74
CA HIS A 117 2.15 5.96 -12.50
C HIS A 117 1.28 4.73 -12.76
N TRP A 118 1.53 3.67 -12.00
CA TRP A 118 0.65 2.50 -12.00
C TRP A 118 0.53 1.96 -10.57
N SER A 119 -0.38 1.03 -10.36
CA SER A 119 -0.58 0.43 -9.04
C SER A 119 -0.97 -1.03 -9.12
N PHE A 120 -0.78 -1.72 -7.99
CA PHE A 120 -1.33 -3.06 -7.77
C PHE A 120 -1.89 -3.18 -6.35
N LEU A 121 -2.88 -4.04 -6.19
CA LEU A 121 -3.50 -4.30 -4.88
C LEU A 121 -2.65 -5.26 -4.04
N ILE A 122 -2.56 -4.98 -2.75
CA ILE A 122 -1.82 -5.84 -1.81
C ILE A 122 -2.47 -7.21 -1.69
N ASP A 123 -3.81 -7.27 -1.60
CA ASP A 123 -4.54 -8.52 -1.40
C ASP A 123 -4.29 -9.55 -2.54
N ASP A 124 -3.98 -9.07 -3.75
CA ASP A 124 -3.70 -9.94 -4.91
C ASP A 124 -2.26 -10.50 -4.90
N ASN A 125 -1.39 -9.94 -4.07
CA ASN A 125 0.06 -10.17 -4.09
C ASN A 125 0.64 -10.66 -2.75
N VAL A 126 -0.19 -10.95 -1.75
CA VAL A 126 0.29 -11.46 -0.47
C VAL A 126 1.12 -12.74 -0.65
N ASN A 127 2.27 -12.80 0.01
CA ASN A 127 3.29 -13.84 -0.05
C ASN A 127 3.92 -14.01 -1.43
N LYS A 128 3.95 -12.94 -2.22
CA LYS A 128 4.63 -12.87 -3.52
C LYS A 128 5.69 -11.78 -3.50
N SER A 129 6.60 -11.87 -4.47
CA SER A 129 7.49 -10.76 -4.84
C SER A 129 6.93 -10.10 -6.09
N VAL A 130 6.95 -8.77 -6.13
CA VAL A 130 6.53 -7.96 -7.27
C VAL A 130 7.72 -7.15 -7.75
N GLU A 131 8.06 -7.33 -9.03
CA GLU A 131 9.09 -6.55 -9.73
C GLU A 131 8.47 -5.24 -10.26
N ILE A 132 9.13 -4.10 -10.06
CA ILE A 132 8.58 -2.77 -10.39
C ILE A 132 9.45 -1.86 -11.25
#